data_AF-A0A0B8NWK4-F1
#
_entry.id   AF-A0A0B8NWK4-F1
#
_cell.length_a   1.000
_cell.length_b   1.000
_cell.length_c   1.000
_cell.angle_alpha   90.00
_cell.angle_beta   90.00
_cell.angle_gamma   90.00
#
_symmetry.space_group_name_H-M   'P 1'
#
loop_
_entity.id
_entity.type
_entity.pdbx_description
1 polymer ?
#
loop_
_entity_poly.entity_id
_entity_poly.type
_entity_poly.pdbx_seq_one_letter_code
_entity_poly.pdbx_strand_id
1 'polypeptide(L)'
;MFYLSSSPSSLIATCGIVANLKGSSGLYMDSDTHLEATTIETMSNKHNQIEGKVKCTGTDNCLAQMSAPASDPLEGLELPMSTGSCSSTKKITGGSKNNPKKVTAGDYCKGLELDSGYFEMDPGTYVMENGDFIVSNGANVSGDGVTVVSHCSSDCQNPIGVQSGSTLDLSAPKCSSGGCVGTEGILFWSAGDKETKLNDDEKPIVTFESGSNVTLDGVIYAPKHNMEFSSGSVGGLDSNVILISKYLTLSSGSQVTLNRPADDMNPLKGNSGVALVE
;
A
#
# COMPACT_ATOMS: atom_id res chain seq x y z
N MET A 1 -14.46 1.02 -1.24
CA MET A 1 -14.89 2.45 -1.26
C MET A 1 -13.65 3.32 -1.10
N PHE A 2 -13.56 4.39 -1.89
CA PHE A 2 -12.46 5.34 -1.81
C PHE A 2 -12.90 6.59 -1.04
N TYR A 3 -12.22 6.89 0.06
CA TYR A 3 -12.65 7.87 1.06
C TYR A 3 -11.53 8.86 1.36
N LEU A 4 -11.76 10.14 1.09
CA LEU A 4 -10.91 11.24 1.52
C LEU A 4 -11.71 12.12 2.48
N SER A 5 -11.23 12.31 3.69
CA SER A 5 -11.92 13.12 4.69
C SER A 5 -10.98 13.89 5.59
N SER A 6 -11.49 14.94 6.25
CA SER A 6 -10.83 15.70 7.33
C SER A 6 -9.48 16.36 7.01
N SER A 7 -9.28 17.62 7.44
CA SER A 7 -8.02 18.42 7.46
C SER A 7 -7.10 18.27 6.24
N PRO A 8 -6.79 19.33 5.47
CA PRO A 8 -6.44 19.26 4.04
C PRO A 8 -5.66 18.01 3.61
N SER A 9 -6.40 16.95 3.27
CA SER A 9 -5.84 15.68 2.79
C SER A 9 -5.82 15.69 1.27
N SER A 10 -4.73 15.19 0.67
CA SER A 10 -4.51 15.28 -0.78
C SER A 10 -4.02 13.97 -1.36
N LEU A 11 -4.64 13.53 -2.47
CA LEU A 11 -4.11 12.49 -3.34
C LEU A 11 -3.77 13.10 -4.71
N ILE A 12 -2.53 12.97 -5.15
CA ILE A 12 -2.09 13.36 -6.50
C ILE A 12 -1.65 12.11 -7.25
N ALA A 13 -2.47 11.60 -8.15
CA ALA A 13 -2.12 10.47 -9.00
C ALA A 13 -1.78 10.95 -10.42
N THR A 14 -0.57 10.66 -10.91
CA THR A 14 -0.25 10.84 -12.34
C THR A 14 -0.75 9.68 -13.21
N CYS A 15 -1.66 8.86 -12.64
CA CYS A 15 -2.23 7.66 -13.21
C CYS A 15 -3.76 7.65 -13.05
N GLY A 16 -4.41 6.53 -13.33
CA GLY A 16 -5.86 6.37 -13.22
C GLY A 16 -6.27 5.85 -11.84
N ILE A 17 -7.51 6.16 -11.46
CA ILE A 17 -8.15 5.66 -10.23
C ILE A 17 -9.43 4.94 -10.62
N VAL A 18 -9.64 3.74 -10.08
CA VAL A 18 -10.83 2.93 -10.29
C VAL A 18 -11.42 2.55 -8.92
N ALA A 19 -12.57 3.12 -8.59
CA ALA A 19 -13.39 2.70 -7.46
C ALA A 19 -14.42 1.66 -7.92
N ASN A 20 -14.11 0.39 -7.71
CA ASN A 20 -14.79 -0.78 -8.26
C ASN A 20 -16.02 -1.26 -7.46
N LEU A 21 -16.52 -0.44 -6.52
CA LEU A 21 -17.53 -0.86 -5.57
C LEU A 21 -18.97 -0.84 -6.14
N LYS A 22 -19.70 -1.95 -6.00
CA LYS A 22 -21.08 -2.11 -6.48
C LYS A 22 -22.13 -1.71 -5.43
N GLY A 23 -23.01 -0.76 -5.76
CA GLY A 23 -24.25 -0.50 -5.01
C GLY A 23 -24.17 0.41 -3.77
N SER A 24 -23.02 1.03 -3.48
CA SER A 24 -22.85 2.13 -2.51
C SER A 24 -21.90 3.19 -3.07
N SER A 25 -21.75 4.35 -2.41
CA SER A 25 -20.90 5.45 -2.88
C SER A 25 -19.46 4.97 -3.14
N GLY A 26 -19.00 5.06 -4.39
CA GLY A 26 -17.68 4.57 -4.78
C GLY A 26 -16.57 5.52 -4.36
N LEU A 27 -16.87 6.83 -4.41
CA LEU A 27 -15.99 7.93 -4.03
C LEU A 27 -16.68 8.86 -3.04
N TYR A 28 -15.97 9.20 -1.97
CA TYR A 28 -16.35 10.20 -0.99
C TYR A 28 -15.20 11.18 -0.76
N MET A 29 -15.49 12.49 -0.81
CA MET A 29 -14.54 13.58 -0.60
C MET A 29 -15.19 14.72 0.18
N ASP A 30 -14.63 15.06 1.34
CA ASP A 30 -15.02 16.25 2.12
C ASP A 30 -14.53 17.57 1.50
N SER A 31 -15.12 18.70 1.93
CA SER A 31 -14.89 20.05 1.37
C SER A 31 -13.43 20.51 1.34
N ASP A 32 -12.61 20.05 2.28
CA ASP A 32 -11.21 20.45 2.42
C ASP A 32 -10.21 19.49 1.76
N THR A 33 -10.69 18.51 0.98
CA THR A 33 -9.83 17.51 0.32
C THR A 33 -9.43 17.90 -1.09
N HIS A 34 -8.31 17.35 -1.57
CA HIS A 34 -7.84 17.50 -2.95
C HIS A 34 -7.56 16.15 -3.61
N LEU A 35 -8.04 15.98 -4.84
CA LEU A 35 -7.78 14.82 -5.67
C LEU A 35 -7.31 15.27 -7.05
N GLU A 36 -6.13 14.84 -7.47
CA GLU A 36 -5.63 14.98 -8.84
C GLU A 36 -5.45 13.61 -9.48
N ALA A 37 -5.96 13.41 -10.69
CA ALA A 37 -5.84 12.14 -11.42
C ALA A 37 -5.96 12.33 -12.94
N THR A 38 -5.46 11.37 -13.72
CA THR A 38 -5.68 11.34 -15.18
C THR A 38 -7.09 10.84 -15.54
N THR A 39 -7.56 9.80 -14.84
CA THR A 39 -8.92 9.25 -14.93
C THR A 39 -9.41 8.86 -13.54
N ILE A 40 -10.71 8.99 -13.30
CA ILE A 40 -11.40 8.56 -12.09
C ILE A 40 -12.66 7.82 -12.54
N GLU A 41 -12.66 6.50 -12.37
CA GLU A 41 -13.78 5.65 -12.74
C GLU A 41 -14.46 5.14 -11.49
N THR A 42 -15.79 5.25 -11.41
CA THR A 42 -16.57 4.73 -10.29
C THR A 42 -17.68 3.82 -10.79
N MET A 43 -17.73 2.61 -10.24
CA MET A 43 -18.76 1.59 -10.49
C MET A 43 -20.13 1.91 -9.88
N SER A 44 -20.16 2.84 -8.93
CA SER A 44 -21.37 3.18 -8.19
C SER A 44 -22.45 3.78 -9.09
N ASN A 45 -23.68 3.29 -8.92
CA ASN A 45 -24.90 3.93 -9.42
C ASN A 45 -25.58 4.84 -8.38
N LYS A 46 -25.05 4.88 -7.15
CA LYS A 46 -25.46 5.79 -6.07
C LYS A 46 -24.56 7.02 -6.04
N HIS A 47 -25.06 8.13 -5.50
CA HIS A 47 -24.36 9.41 -5.44
C HIS A 47 -22.94 9.25 -4.86
N ASN A 48 -21.92 9.57 -5.67
CA ASN A 48 -20.61 9.95 -5.15
C ASN A 48 -20.79 11.29 -4.42
N GLN A 49 -20.14 11.44 -3.27
CA GLN A 49 -20.12 12.71 -2.54
C GLN A 49 -18.79 13.37 -2.83
N ILE A 50 -18.83 14.50 -3.52
CA ILE A 50 -17.63 15.25 -3.89
C ILE A 50 -17.85 16.70 -3.47
N GLU A 51 -17.40 17.02 -2.27
CA GLU A 51 -17.42 18.39 -1.73
C GLU A 51 -16.05 19.07 -1.89
N GLY A 52 -14.98 18.29 -2.00
CA GLY A 52 -13.61 18.75 -2.19
C GLY A 52 -13.25 19.12 -3.64
N LYS A 53 -11.96 19.40 -3.86
CA LYS A 53 -11.42 19.84 -5.16
C LYS A 53 -10.87 18.67 -5.97
N VAL A 54 -11.49 18.40 -7.12
CA VAL A 54 -10.98 17.47 -8.13
C VAL A 54 -10.26 18.23 -9.24
N LYS A 55 -9.05 17.79 -9.61
CA LYS A 55 -8.29 18.28 -10.76
C LYS A 55 -7.99 17.12 -11.71
N CYS A 56 -8.29 17.33 -12.98
CA CYS A 56 -8.05 16.34 -14.02
C CYS A 56 -6.76 16.69 -14.77
N THR A 57 -5.87 15.71 -14.95
CA THR A 57 -4.61 15.90 -15.64
C THR A 57 -4.75 15.44 -17.09
N GLY A 58 -4.61 16.36 -18.05
CA GLY A 58 -4.66 16.07 -19.49
C GLY A 58 -6.07 16.08 -20.12
N THR A 59 -7.12 16.32 -19.34
CA THR A 59 -8.52 16.47 -19.80
C THR A 59 -9.28 17.44 -18.88
N ASP A 60 -10.33 18.09 -19.39
CA ASP A 60 -11.22 18.94 -18.59
C ASP A 60 -12.19 18.13 -17.71
N ASN A 61 -12.42 16.85 -18.06
CA ASN A 61 -13.21 15.92 -17.27
C ASN A 61 -12.58 14.53 -17.29
N CYS A 62 -12.27 14.03 -16.10
CA CYS A 62 -11.66 12.73 -15.84
C CYS A 62 -12.60 11.80 -15.06
N LEU A 63 -13.75 12.29 -14.58
CA LEU A 63 -14.69 11.51 -13.77
C LEU A 63 -15.71 10.78 -14.66
N ALA A 64 -15.68 9.45 -14.61
CA ALA A 64 -16.66 8.57 -15.23
C ALA A 64 -17.42 7.78 -14.15
N GLN A 65 -18.75 7.84 -14.18
CA GLN A 65 -19.62 7.09 -13.28
C GLN A 65 -20.28 5.93 -14.02
N MET A 66 -20.72 4.91 -13.27
CA MET A 66 -21.32 3.69 -13.81
C MET A 66 -20.39 3.02 -14.84
N SER A 67 -19.08 3.00 -14.57
CA SER A 67 -18.11 2.28 -15.38
C SER A 67 -18.40 0.77 -15.38
N ALA A 68 -17.72 0.02 -16.24
CA ALA A 68 -17.75 -1.44 -16.19
C ALA A 68 -16.87 -1.94 -15.02
N PRO A 69 -17.20 -3.11 -14.40
CA PRO A 69 -16.36 -3.66 -13.35
C PRO A 69 -14.94 -3.87 -13.86
N ALA A 70 -13.96 -3.41 -13.11
CA ALA A 70 -12.57 -3.78 -13.35
C ALA A 70 -12.30 -5.15 -12.73
N SER A 71 -11.56 -5.99 -13.43
CA SER A 71 -11.01 -7.22 -12.85
C SER A 71 -9.75 -6.90 -12.07
N ASP A 72 -9.51 -7.59 -10.96
CA ASP A 72 -8.23 -7.53 -10.26
C ASP A 72 -7.14 -8.14 -11.15
N PRO A 73 -6.16 -7.33 -11.59
CA PRO A 73 -5.18 -7.79 -12.56
C PRO A 73 -4.07 -8.64 -11.92
N LEU A 74 -4.04 -8.76 -10.59
CA LEU A 74 -3.17 -9.65 -9.83
C LEU A 74 -3.94 -10.84 -9.23
N GLU A 75 -5.21 -11.01 -9.61
CA GLU A 75 -6.01 -12.17 -9.25
C GLU A 75 -5.37 -13.44 -9.85
N GLY A 76 -5.10 -14.44 -9.00
CA GLY A 76 -4.53 -15.72 -9.41
C GLY A 76 -3.00 -15.83 -9.30
N LEU A 77 -2.31 -14.80 -8.83
CA LEU A 77 -0.92 -14.96 -8.38
C LEU A 77 -0.85 -15.93 -7.20
N GLU A 78 0.15 -16.81 -7.22
CA GLU A 78 0.42 -17.72 -6.11
C GLU A 78 1.20 -16.99 -5.02
N LEU A 79 0.65 -17.03 -3.81
CA LEU A 79 1.25 -16.41 -2.64
C LEU A 79 2.53 -17.16 -2.23
N PRO A 80 3.67 -16.48 -2.06
CA PRO A 80 4.90 -17.11 -1.58
C PRO A 80 4.68 -17.73 -0.20
N MET A 81 4.79 -19.06 -0.08
CA MET A 81 4.64 -19.76 1.20
C MET A 81 5.95 -19.85 1.99
N SER A 82 5.86 -19.81 3.32
CA SER A 82 7.00 -20.11 4.20
C SER A 82 7.60 -21.50 3.90
N THR A 83 8.93 -21.59 3.97
CA THR A 83 9.67 -22.85 3.82
C THR A 83 9.71 -23.67 5.12
N GLY A 84 9.00 -23.24 6.17
CA GLY A 84 8.90 -23.93 7.46
C GLY A 84 10.06 -23.69 8.43
N SER A 85 11.10 -22.94 8.04
CA SER A 85 12.20 -22.51 8.91
C SER A 85 12.07 -21.01 9.17
N CYS A 86 11.83 -20.63 10.43
CA CYS A 86 11.32 -19.31 10.71
C CYS A 86 12.06 -18.60 11.84
N SER A 87 12.30 -17.31 11.67
CA SER A 87 12.86 -16.46 12.71
C SER A 87 11.88 -16.32 13.87
N SER A 88 12.41 -16.47 15.09
CA SER A 88 11.67 -16.13 16.32
C SER A 88 11.84 -14.67 16.74
N THR A 89 12.72 -13.92 16.05
CA THR A 89 12.96 -12.50 16.31
C THR A 89 11.77 -11.69 15.83
N LYS A 90 11.00 -11.17 16.79
CA LYS A 90 9.88 -10.27 16.52
C LYS A 90 10.32 -8.82 16.38
N LYS A 91 11.27 -8.35 17.20
CA LYS A 91 11.62 -6.93 17.28
C LYS A 91 13.12 -6.73 17.14
N ILE A 92 13.51 -5.79 16.29
CA ILE A 92 14.90 -5.41 16.04
C ILE A 92 15.04 -3.92 16.35
N THR A 93 16.02 -3.58 17.21
CA THR A 93 16.38 -2.20 17.53
C THR A 93 17.84 -1.90 17.18
N GLY A 94 18.16 -0.61 17.08
CA GLY A 94 19.52 -0.10 16.93
C GLY A 94 19.96 0.17 15.49
N GLY A 95 21.26 0.08 15.23
CA GLY A 95 21.86 0.61 14.01
C GLY A 95 22.03 2.14 14.09
N SER A 96 22.78 2.69 13.14
CA SER A 96 23.01 4.14 13.03
C SER A 96 23.07 4.54 11.57
N LYS A 97 22.90 5.83 11.27
CA LYS A 97 22.96 6.34 9.90
C LYS A 97 24.22 5.91 9.12
N ASN A 98 25.36 5.82 9.81
CA ASN A 98 26.64 5.45 9.19
C ASN A 98 26.94 3.95 9.23
N ASN A 99 26.11 3.18 9.93
CA ASN A 99 26.24 1.73 10.08
C ASN A 99 24.84 1.15 10.35
N PRO A 100 23.98 1.11 9.31
CA PRO A 100 22.64 0.56 9.45
C PRO A 100 22.73 -0.93 9.77
N LYS A 101 21.76 -1.43 10.53
CA LYS A 101 21.67 -2.84 10.86
C LYS A 101 21.02 -3.59 9.69
N LYS A 102 21.72 -4.62 9.19
CA LYS A 102 21.20 -5.48 8.13
C LYS A 102 20.02 -6.32 8.63
N VAL A 103 19.00 -6.43 7.80
CA VAL A 103 17.82 -7.28 8.01
C VAL A 103 17.74 -8.23 6.82
N THR A 104 17.89 -9.52 7.06
CA THR A 104 17.97 -10.54 6.01
C THR A 104 16.59 -11.04 5.60
N ALA A 105 16.35 -11.28 4.31
CA ALA A 105 15.13 -11.91 3.82
C ALA A 105 14.90 -13.31 4.43
N GLY A 106 13.63 -13.74 4.50
CA GLY A 106 13.22 -15.01 5.07
C GLY A 106 11.87 -14.97 5.79
N ASP A 107 11.56 -16.03 6.53
CA ASP A 107 10.28 -16.19 7.20
C ASP A 107 10.31 -15.68 8.66
N TYR A 108 9.25 -14.97 9.07
CA TYR A 108 9.09 -14.32 10.37
C TYR A 108 7.75 -14.69 11.03
N CYS A 109 7.77 -15.65 11.95
CA CYS A 109 6.56 -16.33 12.43
C CYS A 109 5.81 -15.61 13.55
N LYS A 110 6.26 -14.41 13.88
CA LYS A 110 5.63 -13.51 14.85
C LYS A 110 5.53 -12.10 14.31
N GLY A 111 5.69 -11.95 13.00
CA GLY A 111 5.96 -10.67 12.34
C GLY A 111 7.38 -10.17 12.59
N LEU A 112 7.63 -8.96 12.10
CA LEU A 112 8.90 -8.25 12.19
C LEU A 112 8.62 -6.78 12.51
N GLU A 113 9.14 -6.32 13.63
CA GLU A 113 9.09 -4.93 14.08
C GLU A 113 10.49 -4.33 14.02
N LEU A 114 10.66 -3.30 13.19
CA LEU A 114 11.85 -2.47 13.11
C LEU A 114 11.62 -1.18 13.90
N ASP A 115 12.32 -1.06 15.02
CA ASP A 115 12.01 -0.06 16.05
C ASP A 115 13.26 0.75 16.40
N SER A 116 13.15 2.08 16.43
CA SER A 116 14.17 2.99 16.94
C SER A 116 15.59 2.68 16.43
N GLY A 117 15.86 3.03 15.18
CA GLY A 117 17.07 2.58 14.52
C GLY A 117 17.24 2.97 13.06
N TYR A 118 18.34 2.49 12.48
CA TYR A 118 18.61 2.54 11.03
C TYR A 118 18.79 1.11 10.53
N PHE A 119 18.00 0.73 9.55
CA PHE A 119 17.92 -0.61 9.01
C PHE A 119 18.10 -0.61 7.50
N GLU A 120 18.76 -1.64 7.00
CA GLU A 120 18.89 -1.89 5.58
C GLU A 120 18.45 -3.32 5.32
N MET A 121 17.39 -3.46 4.52
CA MET A 121 16.82 -4.74 4.13
C MET A 121 17.60 -5.27 2.93
N ASP A 122 18.16 -6.47 3.07
CA ASP A 122 18.80 -7.15 1.96
C ASP A 122 17.75 -7.56 0.90
N PRO A 123 18.10 -7.61 -0.39
CA PRO A 123 17.16 -8.02 -1.43
C PRO A 123 16.56 -9.41 -1.16
N GLY A 124 15.25 -9.56 -1.36
CA GLY A 124 14.54 -10.83 -1.21
C GLY A 124 13.13 -10.71 -0.64
N THR A 125 12.54 -11.87 -0.37
CA THR A 125 11.17 -11.99 0.14
C THR A 125 11.17 -12.17 1.66
N TYR A 126 10.35 -11.36 2.34
CA TYR A 126 10.14 -11.37 3.79
C TYR A 126 8.71 -11.84 4.05
N VAL A 127 8.56 -13.06 4.55
CA VAL A 127 7.24 -13.66 4.78
C VAL A 127 6.87 -13.52 6.26
N MET A 128 5.86 -12.71 6.57
CA MET A 128 5.31 -12.58 7.91
C MET A 128 4.24 -13.66 8.10
N GLU A 129 4.61 -14.74 8.79
CA GLU A 129 3.69 -15.82 9.14
C GLU A 129 3.00 -15.47 10.46
N ASN A 130 1.70 -15.19 10.44
CA ASN A 130 0.90 -14.89 11.64
C ASN A 130 1.37 -13.68 12.46
N GLY A 131 1.86 -12.64 11.80
CA GLY A 131 2.17 -11.38 12.43
C GLY A 131 2.35 -10.25 11.43
N ASP A 132 2.63 -9.08 11.99
CA ASP A 132 2.65 -7.82 11.26
C ASP A 132 4.10 -7.45 10.86
N PHE A 133 4.25 -6.74 9.74
CA PHE A 133 5.47 -5.98 9.44
C PHE A 133 5.30 -4.55 9.92
N ILE A 134 6.03 -4.16 10.98
CA ILE A 134 5.87 -2.86 11.63
C ILE A 134 7.18 -2.07 11.61
N VAL A 135 7.09 -0.80 11.23
CA VAL A 135 8.18 0.17 11.34
C VAL A 135 7.73 1.30 12.28
N SER A 136 8.43 1.48 13.39
CA SER A 136 7.94 2.33 14.48
C SER A 136 9.06 3.13 15.18
N ASN A 137 8.62 4.08 16.02
CA ASN A 137 9.46 4.86 16.92
C ASN A 137 10.64 5.57 16.23
N GLY A 138 10.37 6.20 15.07
CA GLY A 138 11.37 6.96 14.31
C GLY A 138 12.42 6.09 13.62
N ALA A 139 12.13 4.82 13.37
CA ALA A 139 13.01 3.95 12.60
C ALA A 139 13.19 4.47 11.17
N ASN A 140 14.38 4.27 10.61
CA ASN A 140 14.73 4.59 9.23
C ASN A 140 15.07 3.29 8.52
N VAL A 141 14.28 2.90 7.54
CA VAL A 141 14.42 1.61 6.86
C VAL A 141 14.62 1.86 5.37
N SER A 142 15.64 1.24 4.80
CA SER A 142 15.97 1.31 3.38
C SER A 142 16.15 -0.09 2.79
N GLY A 143 15.95 -0.28 1.48
CA GLY A 143 16.18 -1.56 0.83
C GLY A 143 15.72 -1.61 -0.62
N ASP A 144 16.52 -2.27 -1.46
CA ASP A 144 16.21 -2.46 -2.87
C ASP A 144 15.95 -3.93 -3.20
N GLY A 145 14.95 -4.19 -4.05
CA GLY A 145 14.58 -5.54 -4.44
C GLY A 145 13.94 -6.34 -3.31
N VAL A 146 13.08 -5.68 -2.53
CA VAL A 146 12.39 -6.24 -1.37
C VAL A 146 10.94 -6.56 -1.71
N THR A 147 10.45 -7.72 -1.26
CA THR A 147 9.03 -8.02 -1.20
C THR A 147 8.68 -8.40 0.23
N VAL A 148 7.68 -7.75 0.84
CA VAL A 148 7.12 -8.17 2.13
C VAL A 148 5.74 -8.79 1.88
N VAL A 149 5.58 -10.03 2.31
CA VAL A 149 4.34 -10.80 2.23
C VAL A 149 3.82 -10.99 3.64
N SER A 150 2.56 -10.67 3.90
CA SER A 150 1.91 -10.94 5.19
C SER A 150 0.83 -12.00 5.01
N HIS A 151 0.95 -13.09 5.79
CA HIS A 151 -0.04 -14.17 5.87
C HIS A 151 -0.92 -13.99 7.10
N CYS A 152 -2.06 -13.36 6.89
CA CYS A 152 -2.98 -13.01 7.96
C CYS A 152 -4.04 -14.06 8.21
N SER A 153 -3.66 -15.10 8.97
CA SER A 153 -4.55 -16.21 9.33
C SER A 153 -5.20 -16.08 10.72
N SER A 154 -4.49 -15.58 11.75
CA SER A 154 -5.00 -15.50 13.13
C SER A 154 -4.72 -14.20 13.89
N ASP A 155 -3.55 -13.57 13.76
CA ASP A 155 -3.09 -12.52 14.68
C ASP A 155 -2.60 -11.22 14.00
N CYS A 156 -2.94 -11.01 12.73
CA CYS A 156 -2.68 -9.71 12.10
C CYS A 156 -3.76 -8.70 12.45
N GLN A 157 -3.32 -7.52 12.89
CA GLN A 157 -4.17 -6.33 12.98
C GLN A 157 -3.67 -5.24 12.03
N ASN A 158 -2.36 -5.16 11.84
CA ASN A 158 -1.75 -4.20 10.95
C ASN A 158 -0.71 -4.92 10.08
N PRO A 159 -1.16 -5.67 9.05
CA PRO A 159 -0.29 -6.56 8.27
C PRO A 159 1.00 -5.88 7.82
N ILE A 160 0.89 -4.57 7.51
CA ILE A 160 1.98 -3.67 7.13
C ILE A 160 1.68 -2.31 7.76
N GLY A 161 2.50 -1.87 8.70
CA GLY A 161 2.31 -0.63 9.45
C GLY A 161 3.56 0.23 9.54
N VAL A 162 3.43 1.52 9.22
CA VAL A 162 4.49 2.52 9.38
C VAL A 162 3.98 3.68 10.22
N GLN A 163 4.64 3.95 11.33
CA GLN A 163 4.12 4.87 12.35
C GLN A 163 5.21 5.65 13.09
N SER A 164 4.76 6.62 13.89
CA SER A 164 5.58 7.38 14.85
C SER A 164 6.78 8.09 14.22
N GLY A 165 6.56 8.81 13.12
CA GLY A 165 7.62 9.58 12.43
C GLY A 165 8.69 8.73 11.75
N SER A 166 8.43 7.43 11.56
CA SER A 166 9.39 6.54 10.89
C SER A 166 9.48 6.84 9.39
N THR A 167 10.65 6.55 8.82
CA THR A 167 10.94 6.70 7.40
C THR A 167 11.14 5.34 6.74
N LEU A 168 10.50 5.13 5.60
CA LEU A 168 10.60 3.90 4.82
C LEU A 168 10.94 4.24 3.36
N ASP A 169 12.02 3.67 2.85
CA ASP A 169 12.49 3.84 1.46
C ASP A 169 12.76 2.46 0.85
N LEU A 170 11.77 1.90 0.15
CA LEU A 170 11.84 0.53 -0.36
C LEU A 170 11.48 0.44 -1.85
N SER A 171 12.21 -0.41 -2.58
CA SER A 171 11.87 -0.77 -3.96
C SER A 171 11.63 -2.27 -4.14
N ALA A 172 10.60 -2.60 -4.92
CA ALA A 172 10.28 -3.95 -5.33
C ALA A 172 11.35 -4.54 -6.25
N PRO A 173 11.46 -5.88 -6.33
CA PRO A 173 12.40 -6.53 -7.23
C PRO A 173 12.05 -6.26 -8.70
N LYS A 174 13.05 -5.78 -9.47
CA LYS A 174 12.94 -5.51 -10.91
C LYS A 174 13.20 -6.77 -11.72
N CYS A 175 12.32 -7.05 -12.67
CA CYS A 175 12.21 -8.38 -13.30
C CYS A 175 13.14 -8.61 -14.50
N SER A 176 14.16 -7.77 -14.68
CA SER A 176 15.00 -7.76 -15.87
C SER A 176 16.04 -8.89 -15.94
N SER A 177 16.19 -9.73 -14.91
CA SER A 177 17.23 -10.77 -14.84
C SER A 177 16.77 -12.16 -14.37
N GLY A 178 15.47 -12.43 -14.30
CA GLY A 178 14.93 -13.77 -13.95
C GLY A 178 14.97 -14.11 -12.45
N GLY A 179 15.16 -13.13 -11.57
CA GLY A 179 15.26 -13.32 -10.12
C GLY A 179 13.97 -13.15 -9.31
N CYS A 180 12.81 -12.94 -9.95
CA CYS A 180 11.60 -12.43 -9.30
C CYS A 180 10.36 -13.32 -9.47
N VAL A 181 10.53 -14.63 -9.74
CA VAL A 181 9.45 -15.56 -10.11
C VAL A 181 8.34 -15.57 -9.05
N GLY A 182 7.18 -15.00 -9.38
CA GLY A 182 5.96 -15.00 -8.56
C GLY A 182 5.73 -13.75 -7.70
N THR A 183 6.70 -12.83 -7.61
CA THR A 183 6.56 -11.57 -6.86
C THR A 183 7.02 -10.36 -7.67
N GLU A 184 7.00 -10.48 -8.99
CA GLU A 184 7.46 -9.48 -9.93
C GLU A 184 6.86 -8.09 -9.65
N GLY A 185 7.70 -7.13 -9.25
CA GLY A 185 7.24 -5.76 -8.99
C GLY A 185 6.35 -5.57 -7.76
N ILE A 186 6.08 -6.62 -6.97
CA ILE A 186 5.29 -6.52 -5.74
C ILE A 186 6.22 -6.15 -4.58
N LEU A 187 5.99 -4.96 -4.00
CA LEU A 187 6.68 -4.53 -2.79
C LEU A 187 5.98 -5.09 -1.54
N PHE A 188 4.65 -4.98 -1.51
CA PHE A 188 3.83 -5.34 -0.37
C PHE A 188 2.67 -6.20 -0.80
N TRP A 189 2.55 -7.39 -0.22
CA TRP A 189 1.42 -8.27 -0.41
C TRP A 189 0.79 -8.61 0.93
N SER A 190 -0.38 -8.04 1.18
CA SER A 190 -1.18 -8.34 2.36
C SER A 190 -2.22 -9.39 2.01
N ALA A 191 -1.88 -10.66 2.23
CA ALA A 191 -2.73 -11.80 1.94
C ALA A 191 -3.43 -12.31 3.20
N GLY A 192 -4.75 -12.42 3.14
CA GLY A 192 -5.53 -12.92 4.26
C GLY A 192 -6.88 -13.45 3.81
N ASP A 193 -7.35 -14.49 4.50
CA ASP A 193 -8.70 -15.03 4.32
C ASP A 193 -9.72 -14.34 5.22
N LYS A 194 -9.27 -13.42 6.09
CA LYS A 194 -10.08 -12.70 7.07
C LYS A 194 -10.88 -11.55 6.46
N GLU A 195 -11.59 -11.85 5.39
CA GLU A 195 -12.68 -11.01 4.91
C GLU A 195 -13.90 -11.03 5.85
N THR A 196 -14.02 -12.04 6.72
CA THR A 196 -15.37 -12.57 7.05
C THR A 196 -15.85 -12.50 8.50
N LYS A 197 -15.13 -11.92 9.48
CA LYS A 197 -15.57 -12.02 10.89
C LYS A 197 -15.38 -10.82 11.81
N LEU A 198 -14.89 -9.69 11.31
CA LEU A 198 -14.52 -8.55 12.13
C LEU A 198 -15.39 -7.36 11.76
N ASN A 199 -15.89 -6.61 12.75
CA ASN A 199 -16.62 -5.37 12.51
C ASN A 199 -15.72 -4.37 11.74
N ASP A 200 -16.27 -3.32 11.13
CA ASP A 200 -15.46 -2.38 10.32
C ASP A 200 -14.25 -1.79 11.08
N ASP A 201 -14.34 -1.68 12.42
CA ASP A 201 -13.28 -1.21 13.33
C ASP A 201 -12.20 -2.26 13.66
N GLU A 202 -12.37 -3.52 13.24
CA GLU A 202 -11.52 -4.66 13.60
C GLU A 202 -10.85 -5.30 12.36
N LYS A 203 -11.01 -4.74 11.17
CA LYS A 203 -10.39 -5.27 9.95
C LYS A 203 -8.88 -5.03 9.97
N PRO A 204 -8.05 -5.95 9.45
CA PRO A 204 -6.65 -5.67 9.23
C PRO A 204 -6.50 -4.46 8.29
N ILE A 205 -5.74 -3.46 8.72
CA ILE A 205 -5.52 -2.24 7.96
C ILE A 205 -4.03 -2.15 7.65
N VAL A 206 -3.67 -1.93 6.39
CA VAL A 206 -2.32 -1.47 6.03
C VAL A 206 -2.26 0.01 6.37
N THR A 207 -1.42 0.40 7.32
CA THR A 207 -1.41 1.78 7.84
C THR A 207 -0.11 2.52 7.62
N PHE A 208 -0.25 3.79 7.21
CA PHE A 208 0.82 4.78 7.15
C PHE A 208 0.38 6.01 7.93
N GLU A 209 0.89 6.16 9.15
CA GLU A 209 0.30 7.09 10.11
C GLU A 209 1.34 7.88 10.91
N SER A 210 0.83 8.81 11.73
CA SER A 210 1.59 9.51 12.77
C SER A 210 2.86 10.18 12.24
N GLY A 211 2.73 10.95 11.16
CA GLY A 211 3.84 11.68 10.53
C GLY A 211 4.91 10.79 9.88
N SER A 212 4.59 9.53 9.57
CA SER A 212 5.47 8.67 8.78
C SER A 212 5.78 9.28 7.41
N ASN A 213 6.99 9.01 6.93
CA ASN A 213 7.45 9.42 5.61
C ASN A 213 7.81 8.19 4.79
N VAL A 214 7.11 7.94 3.69
CA VAL A 214 7.29 6.73 2.89
C VAL A 214 7.58 7.05 1.43
N THR A 215 8.63 6.44 0.91
CA THR A 215 9.01 6.39 -0.50
C THR A 215 9.02 4.92 -0.91
N LEU A 216 8.08 4.53 -1.76
CA LEU A 216 7.85 3.12 -2.12
C LEU A 216 7.84 3.00 -3.64
N ASP A 217 8.56 2.04 -4.18
CA ASP A 217 8.59 1.77 -5.62
C ASP A 217 8.11 0.33 -5.87
N GLY A 218 6.96 0.16 -6.52
CA GLY A 218 6.34 -1.14 -6.79
C GLY A 218 4.84 -1.21 -6.45
N VAL A 219 4.32 -2.44 -6.41
CA VAL A 219 2.90 -2.69 -6.12
C VAL A 219 2.66 -2.93 -4.63
N ILE A 220 1.63 -2.27 -4.09
CA ILE A 220 1.02 -2.59 -2.80
C ILE A 220 -0.32 -3.28 -3.07
N TYR A 221 -0.34 -4.59 -2.83
CA TYR A 221 -1.45 -5.48 -3.14
C TYR A 221 -2.11 -6.00 -1.85
N ALA A 222 -3.30 -5.46 -1.55
CA ALA A 222 -4.07 -5.75 -0.35
C ALA A 222 -5.58 -5.85 -0.67
N PRO A 223 -6.00 -6.68 -1.65
CA PRO A 223 -7.36 -6.66 -2.23
C PRO A 223 -8.46 -6.94 -1.20
N LYS A 224 -8.13 -7.64 -0.11
CA LYS A 224 -9.03 -8.02 0.98
C LYS A 224 -8.88 -7.18 2.26
N HIS A 225 -8.00 -6.18 2.25
CA HIS A 225 -7.70 -5.38 3.43
C HIS A 225 -7.91 -3.89 3.16
N ASN A 226 -8.18 -3.15 4.23
CA ASN A 226 -8.27 -1.71 4.17
C ASN A 226 -6.86 -1.11 4.11
N MET A 227 -6.73 0.05 3.50
CA MET A 227 -5.50 0.84 3.50
C MET A 227 -5.81 2.24 4.01
N GLU A 228 -4.96 2.74 4.90
CA GLU A 228 -5.15 4.05 5.52
C GLU A 228 -3.85 4.85 5.54
N PHE A 229 -3.96 6.11 5.11
CA PHE A 229 -2.98 7.16 5.34
C PHE A 229 -3.60 8.20 6.27
N SER A 230 -3.05 8.37 7.46
CA SER A 230 -3.61 9.26 8.48
C SER A 230 -2.55 10.11 9.18
N SER A 231 -3.03 11.06 10.00
CA SER A 231 -2.26 11.83 10.99
C SER A 231 -1.00 12.48 10.43
N GLY A 232 -1.14 13.25 9.35
CA GLY A 232 -0.07 14.01 8.72
C GLY A 232 1.04 13.12 8.12
N SER A 233 0.75 11.85 7.85
CA SER A 233 1.65 11.01 7.07
C SER A 233 1.87 11.66 5.69
N VAL A 234 3.14 11.74 5.31
CA VAL A 234 3.51 12.20 3.98
C VAL A 234 3.94 10.94 3.23
N GLY A 235 3.02 10.45 2.40
CA GLY A 235 3.35 9.50 1.36
C GLY A 235 4.07 10.25 0.24
N GLY A 236 5.36 10.54 0.46
CA GLY A 236 6.32 10.92 -0.58
C GLY A 236 6.59 9.73 -1.48
N LEU A 237 5.54 9.18 -2.08
CA LEU A 237 5.54 8.18 -3.13
C LEU A 237 5.94 8.87 -4.45
N ASP A 238 7.05 9.62 -4.44
CA ASP A 238 7.65 10.20 -5.65
C ASP A 238 8.08 9.11 -6.66
N SER A 239 7.98 7.86 -6.25
CA SER A 239 8.25 6.65 -7.00
C SER A 239 6.99 5.95 -7.54
N ASN A 240 7.25 5.08 -8.49
CA ASN A 240 6.35 4.28 -9.31
C ASN A 240 5.46 3.32 -8.48
N VAL A 241 4.24 3.71 -8.11
CA VAL A 241 3.36 2.88 -7.25
C VAL A 241 2.05 2.50 -7.92
N ILE A 242 1.65 1.24 -7.74
CA ILE A 242 0.29 0.75 -7.96
C ILE A 242 -0.29 0.34 -6.61
N LEU A 243 -1.49 0.82 -6.30
CA LEU A 243 -2.23 0.45 -5.10
C LEU A 243 -3.46 -0.36 -5.46
N ILE A 244 -3.62 -1.52 -4.84
CA ILE A 244 -4.84 -2.31 -4.94
C ILE A 244 -5.29 -2.63 -3.51
N SER A 245 -6.45 -2.16 -3.12
CA SER A 245 -7.02 -2.40 -1.80
C SER A 245 -8.54 -2.54 -1.83
N LYS A 246 -9.15 -3.00 -0.75
CA LYS A 246 -10.61 -3.01 -0.64
C LYS A 246 -11.17 -1.61 -0.38
N TYR A 247 -10.52 -0.92 0.53
CA TYR A 247 -10.83 0.45 0.90
C TYR A 247 -9.53 1.24 0.96
N LEU A 248 -9.57 2.47 0.48
CA LEU A 248 -8.48 3.42 0.63
C LEU A 248 -9.02 4.65 1.33
N THR A 249 -8.43 4.95 2.48
CA THR A 249 -8.76 6.09 3.32
C THR A 249 -7.58 7.03 3.41
N LEU A 250 -7.78 8.30 3.08
CA LEU A 250 -6.83 9.38 3.38
C LEU A 250 -7.49 10.35 4.35
N SER A 251 -6.86 10.58 5.49
CA SER A 251 -7.41 11.44 6.53
C SER A 251 -6.38 12.31 7.23
N SER A 252 -6.85 13.28 8.02
CA SER A 252 -6.06 14.01 9.01
C SER A 252 -4.78 14.66 8.45
N GLY A 253 -4.88 15.35 7.31
CA GLY A 253 -3.78 16.13 6.71
C GLY A 253 -2.78 15.30 5.91
N SER A 254 -3.13 14.05 5.58
CA SER A 254 -2.22 13.17 4.85
C SER A 254 -2.10 13.58 3.39
N GLN A 255 -0.88 13.50 2.86
CA GLN A 255 -0.57 13.85 1.47
C GLN A 255 0.09 12.66 0.80
N VAL A 256 -0.52 12.18 -0.28
CA VAL A 256 -0.07 11.00 -1.04
C VAL A 256 0.07 11.39 -2.51
N THR A 257 1.20 11.05 -3.13
CA THR A 257 1.42 11.26 -4.56
C THR A 257 1.66 9.92 -5.24
N LEU A 258 0.87 9.48 -6.20
CA LEU A 258 1.08 8.20 -6.90
C LEU A 258 1.61 8.46 -8.30
N ASN A 259 2.83 8.01 -8.56
CA ASN A 259 3.42 8.08 -9.90
C ASN A 259 3.22 6.79 -10.69
N ARG A 260 2.88 6.92 -11.98
CA ARG A 260 2.75 5.77 -12.88
C ARG A 260 4.07 4.99 -12.94
N PRO A 261 4.08 3.66 -12.74
CA PRO A 261 5.30 2.90 -12.81
C PRO A 261 6.04 2.95 -14.15
N ALA A 262 7.37 2.81 -14.09
CA ALA A 262 8.18 2.47 -15.24
C ALA A 262 7.71 1.13 -15.84
N ASP A 263 7.77 1.00 -17.16
CA ASP A 263 7.15 -0.13 -17.88
C ASP A 263 7.79 -1.49 -17.53
N ASP A 264 9.01 -1.51 -17.00
CA ASP A 264 9.74 -2.70 -16.52
C ASP A 264 9.40 -3.12 -15.08
N MET A 265 8.66 -2.26 -14.35
CA MET A 265 8.19 -2.48 -12.98
C MET A 265 6.69 -2.71 -12.90
N ASN A 266 5.99 -2.68 -14.03
CA ASN A 266 4.56 -2.89 -14.07
C ASN A 266 4.25 -4.39 -14.27
N PRO A 267 3.89 -5.15 -13.21
CA PRO A 267 3.39 -6.52 -13.41
C PRO A 267 2.11 -6.54 -14.25
N LEU A 268 1.40 -5.40 -14.33
CA LEU A 268 0.24 -5.20 -15.19
C LEU A 268 0.73 -4.86 -16.60
N LYS A 269 1.29 -5.83 -17.32
CA LYS A 269 1.59 -5.65 -18.75
C LYS A 269 0.31 -5.31 -19.50
N GLY A 270 0.14 -4.04 -19.87
CA GLY A 270 -0.84 -3.61 -20.87
C GLY A 270 -1.97 -2.68 -20.43
N ASN A 271 -1.99 -2.09 -19.24
CA ASN A 271 -2.80 -0.90 -18.97
C ASN A 271 -2.27 -0.09 -17.78
N SER A 272 -2.57 1.20 -17.82
CA SER A 272 -2.13 2.32 -16.96
C SER A 272 -1.98 1.99 -15.48
N GLY A 273 -1.16 2.74 -14.74
CA GLY A 273 -1.17 2.67 -13.27
C GLY A 273 -2.60 2.88 -12.78
N VAL A 274 -3.18 1.85 -12.20
CA VAL A 274 -4.57 1.87 -11.69
C VAL A 274 -4.48 1.77 -10.19
N ALA A 275 -5.00 2.77 -9.47
CA ALA A 275 -5.40 2.56 -8.09
C ALA A 275 -6.75 1.83 -8.11
N LEU A 276 -6.77 0.52 -7.85
CA LEU A 276 -7.99 -0.29 -7.87
C LEU A 276 -8.51 -0.45 -6.44
N VAL A 277 -9.72 0.04 -6.19
CA VAL A 277 -10.38 -0.06 -4.89
C VAL A 277 -11.59 -0.98 -5.01
N GLU A 278 -11.55 -2.17 -4.41
CA GLU A 278 -12.59 -3.21 -4.51
C GLU A 278 -13.80 -3.03 -3.57
#